data_AF-A0AAW6JTZ0-F1
#
_entry.id   AF-A0AAW6JTZ0-F1
#
_cell.length_a   1.000
_cell.length_b   1.000
_cell.length_c   1.000
_cell.angle_alpha   90.00
_cell.angle_beta   90.00
_cell.angle_gamma   90.00
#
_symmetry.space_group_name_H-M   'P 1'
#
loop_
_entity.id
_entity.type
_entity.pdbx_description
1 polymer ?
#
loop_
_entity_poly.entity_id
_entity_poly.type
_entity_poly.pdbx_seq_one_letter_code
_entity_poly.pdbx_strand_id
1 'polypeptide(L)'
;MPRSLRVHHDYIDKVKLAVIQNGYPNQKALSYDTGLSLTTVSKFLTGKPIDYANFEELCRKLNLNWQEITTTNEEVKSTPLHTYKDAKKNNNSKTGEQRLIFPYFTNVVKN
;
A
#
# COMPACT_ATOMS: atom_id res chain seq x y z
N MET A 1 -13.07 6.83 19.83
CA MET A 1 -12.68 6.52 18.44
C MET A 1 -13.93 6.24 17.63
N PRO A 2 -14.08 6.82 16.42
CA PRO A 2 -15.20 6.48 15.55
C PRO A 2 -15.16 4.99 15.24
N ARG A 3 -16.31 4.31 15.37
CA ARG A 3 -16.42 2.86 15.12
C ARG A 3 -16.30 2.53 13.63
N SER A 4 -16.46 3.54 12.76
CA SER A 4 -16.33 3.39 11.31
C SER A 4 -15.58 4.58 10.68
N LEU A 5 -14.84 4.28 9.62
CA LEU A 5 -14.10 5.23 8.80
C LEU A 5 -14.54 5.12 7.34
N ARG A 6 -14.43 6.22 6.61
CA ARG A 6 -14.66 6.27 5.16
C ARG A 6 -13.58 7.09 4.48
N VAL A 7 -13.26 6.75 3.24
CA VAL A 7 -12.39 7.55 2.38
C VAL A 7 -13.13 8.83 2.00
N HIS A 8 -12.44 9.97 2.08
CA HIS A 8 -12.97 11.24 1.62
C HIS A 8 -13.12 11.23 0.09
N HIS A 9 -14.15 11.90 -0.43
CA HIS A 9 -14.53 11.81 -1.84
C HIS A 9 -13.36 12.17 -2.78
N ASP A 10 -12.61 13.23 -2.45
CA ASP A 10 -11.47 13.71 -3.24
C ASP A 10 -10.31 12.72 -3.34
N TYR A 11 -10.22 11.77 -2.39
CA TYR A 11 -9.16 10.78 -2.33
C TYR A 11 -9.57 9.43 -2.94
N ILE A 12 -10.82 9.27 -3.40
CA ILE A 12 -11.30 8.00 -3.95
C ILE A 12 -10.47 7.56 -5.16
N ASP A 13 -10.16 8.49 -6.06
CA ASP A 13 -9.37 8.14 -7.24
C ASP A 13 -7.90 7.88 -6.91
N LYS A 14 -7.35 8.57 -5.90
CA LYS A 14 -6.02 8.26 -5.33
C LYS A 14 -5.98 6.83 -4.78
N VAL A 15 -7.01 6.43 -4.02
CA VAL A 15 -7.10 5.07 -3.46
C VAL A 15 -7.21 4.02 -4.57
N LYS A 16 -8.05 4.24 -5.60
CA LYS A 16 -8.13 3.31 -6.75
C LYS A 16 -6.80 3.18 -7.48
N LEU A 17 -6.08 4.29 -7.67
CA LEU A 17 -4.77 4.26 -8.29
C LEU A 17 -3.76 3.47 -7.44
N ALA A 18 -3.79 3.63 -6.11
CA ALA A 18 -2.96 2.86 -5.20
C ALA A 18 -3.21 1.34 -5.29
N VAL A 19 -4.46 0.90 -5.49
CA VAL A 19 -4.78 -0.52 -5.73
C VAL A 19 -4.02 -1.07 -6.94
N ILE A 20 -4.00 -0.33 -8.04
CA ILE A 20 -3.31 -0.73 -9.27
C ILE A 20 -1.79 -0.69 -9.08
N GLN A 21 -1.27 0.36 -8.43
CA GLN A 21 0.17 0.52 -8.15
C GLN A 21 0.73 -0.58 -7.24
N ASN A 22 -0.09 -1.11 -6.33
CA ASN A 22 0.28 -2.23 -5.46
C ASN A 22 0.07 -3.61 -6.12
N GLY A 23 -0.23 -3.64 -7.43
CA GLY A 23 -0.28 -4.89 -8.21
C GLY A 23 -1.60 -5.66 -8.10
N TYR A 24 -2.68 -5.04 -7.61
CA TYR A 24 -4.00 -5.68 -7.59
C TYR A 24 -4.79 -5.32 -8.86
N PRO A 25 -4.97 -6.26 -9.81
CA PRO A 25 -5.67 -5.98 -11.06
C PRO A 25 -7.18 -5.82 -10.88
N ASN A 26 -7.75 -6.30 -9.76
CA ASN A 26 -9.17 -6.20 -9.46
C ASN A 26 -9.43 -6.28 -7.94
N GLN A 27 -10.65 -5.91 -7.53
CA GLN A 27 -11.07 -5.92 -6.12
C GLN A 27 -11.02 -7.32 -5.50
N LYS A 28 -11.19 -8.38 -6.31
CA LYS A 28 -11.14 -9.77 -5.84
C LYS A 28 -9.73 -10.14 -5.38
N ALA A 29 -8.71 -9.74 -6.13
CA ALA A 29 -7.30 -9.95 -5.75
C ALA A 29 -6.97 -9.30 -4.40
N LEU A 30 -7.38 -8.04 -4.21
CA LEU A 30 -7.21 -7.34 -2.94
C LEU A 30 -8.00 -8.02 -1.80
N SER A 31 -9.22 -8.50 -2.07
CA SER A 31 -10.03 -9.21 -1.08
C SER A 31 -9.38 -10.53 -0.63
N TYR A 32 -8.78 -11.29 -1.56
CA TYR A 32 -8.08 -12.53 -1.23
C TYR A 32 -6.83 -12.28 -0.39
N ASP A 33 -6.03 -11.27 -0.73
CA ASP A 33 -4.79 -10.98 -0.01
C ASP A 33 -5.01 -10.34 1.38
N THR A 34 -6.10 -9.61 1.55
CA THR A 34 -6.49 -9.02 2.85
C THR A 34 -7.33 -9.96 3.71
N GLY A 35 -7.88 -11.03 3.13
CA GLY A 35 -8.87 -11.89 3.79
C GLY A 35 -10.22 -11.20 4.05
N LEU A 36 -10.45 -10.01 3.49
CA LEU A 36 -11.68 -9.25 3.67
C LEU A 36 -12.73 -9.62 2.63
N SER A 37 -14.00 -9.38 2.95
CA SER A 37 -15.07 -9.59 1.96
C SER A 37 -14.95 -8.62 0.79
N LEU A 38 -15.31 -9.08 -0.42
CA LEU A 38 -15.40 -8.22 -1.61
C LEU A 38 -16.29 -6.99 -1.37
N THR A 39 -17.36 -7.16 -0.59
CA THR A 39 -18.26 -6.07 -0.18
C THR A 39 -17.55 -5.02 0.65
N THR A 40 -16.67 -5.41 1.57
CA THR A 40 -15.86 -4.48 2.39
C THR A 40 -14.89 -3.71 1.52
N VAL A 41 -14.19 -4.38 0.61
CA VAL A 41 -13.27 -3.74 -0.36
C VAL A 41 -14.04 -2.76 -1.25
N SER A 42 -15.20 -3.16 -1.76
CA SER A 42 -16.05 -2.30 -2.58
C SER A 42 -16.52 -1.06 -1.81
N LYS A 43 -16.95 -1.22 -0.54
CA LYS A 43 -17.33 -0.10 0.33
C LYS A 43 -16.17 0.87 0.52
N PHE A 44 -14.97 0.37 0.79
CA PHE A 44 -13.77 1.18 0.92
C PHE A 44 -13.48 2.01 -0.35
N LEU A 45 -13.47 1.36 -1.53
CA LEU A 45 -13.19 2.01 -2.82
C LEU A 45 -14.29 2.96 -3.31
N THR A 46 -15.48 2.90 -2.69
CA THR A 46 -16.61 3.79 -2.99
C THR A 46 -16.81 4.88 -1.94
N GLY A 47 -15.96 4.95 -0.91
CA GLY A 47 -16.08 5.94 0.16
C GLY A 47 -17.25 5.67 1.11
N LYS A 48 -17.75 4.44 1.16
CA LYS A 48 -18.75 4.02 2.15
C LYS A 48 -18.05 3.72 3.48
N PRO A 49 -18.72 3.98 4.62
CA PRO A 49 -18.15 3.70 5.92
C PRO A 49 -17.95 2.19 6.13
N ILE A 50 -16.78 1.83 6.65
CA ILE A 50 -16.40 0.48 7.09
C ILE A 50 -15.79 0.54 8.49
N ASP A 51 -15.67 -0.61 9.15
CA ASP A 51 -15.04 -0.72 10.46
C ASP A 51 -13.58 -0.23 10.43
N TYR A 52 -13.13 0.41 11.53
CA TYR A 52 -11.77 0.94 11.66
C TYR A 52 -10.69 -0.11 11.37
N ALA A 53 -10.81 -1.33 11.92
CA ALA A 53 -9.78 -2.35 11.77
C ALA A 53 -9.62 -2.77 10.30
N ASN A 54 -10.75 -2.90 9.59
CA ASN A 54 -10.75 -3.22 8.17
C ASN A 54 -10.19 -2.06 7.33
N PHE A 55 -10.46 -0.81 7.73
CA PHE A 55 -9.96 0.38 7.04
C PHE A 55 -8.44 0.49 7.17
N GLU A 56 -7.92 0.33 8.37
CA GLU A 56 -6.49 0.37 8.65
C GLU A 56 -5.74 -0.76 7.93
N GLU A 57 -6.29 -1.97 7.92
CA GLU A 57 -5.70 -3.12 7.21
C GLU A 57 -5.59 -2.87 5.71
N LEU A 58 -6.64 -2.31 5.09
CA LEU A 58 -6.63 -1.93 3.67
C LEU A 58 -5.62 -0.82 3.39
N CYS A 59 -5.54 0.20 4.24
CA CYS A 59 -4.55 1.27 4.09
C CYS A 59 -3.13 0.74 4.21
N ARG A 60 -2.85 -0.15 5.17
CA ARG A 60 -1.55 -0.79 5.35
C ARG A 60 -1.15 -1.61 4.12
N LYS A 61 -2.07 -2.41 3.56
CA LYS A 61 -1.82 -3.20 2.35
C LYS A 61 -1.59 -2.36 1.10
N LEU A 62 -2.20 -1.18 1.02
CA LEU A 62 -2.06 -0.26 -0.10
C LEU A 62 -0.96 0.79 0.11
N ASN A 63 -0.22 0.72 1.23
CA ASN A 63 0.77 1.71 1.64
C ASN A 63 0.21 3.16 1.67
N LEU A 64 -1.00 3.32 2.22
CA LEU A 64 -1.70 4.58 2.37
C LEU A 64 -1.75 4.99 3.84
N ASN A 65 -1.70 6.31 4.09
CA ASN A 65 -1.98 6.85 5.42
C ASN A 65 -3.50 7.06 5.58
N TRP A 66 -4.10 6.31 6.51
CA TRP A 66 -5.54 6.40 6.76
C TRP A 66 -5.96 7.80 7.22
N GLN A 67 -5.14 8.50 8.00
CA GLN A 67 -5.47 9.84 8.55
C GLN A 67 -5.53 10.91 7.46
N GLU A 68 -4.70 10.77 6.42
CA GLU A 68 -4.63 11.68 5.27
C GLU A 68 -5.89 11.57 4.40
N ILE A 69 -6.37 10.34 4.18
CA ILE A 69 -7.48 10.08 3.27
C ILE A 69 -8.86 10.16 3.95
N THR A 70 -8.92 10.19 5.29
CA THR A 70 -10.17 10.35 6.05
C THR A 70 -10.48 11.80 6.42
N THR A 71 -9.46 12.65 6.55
CA THR A 71 -9.60 14.01 7.08
C THR A 71 -9.53 15.02 5.94
N THR A 72 -10.62 15.75 5.70
CA THR A 72 -10.56 17.00 4.94
C THR A 72 -9.97 18.06 5.87
N ASN A 73 -8.65 18.19 5.88
CA ASN A 73 -8.02 19.41 6.39
C ASN A 73 -7.57 20.20 5.17
N GLU A 74 -8.39 21.18 4.79
CA GLU A 74 -7.96 22.35 4.02
C GLU A 74 -6.94 23.18 4.84
N GLU A 75 -5.95 22.56 5.49
CA GLU A 75 -4.82 23.26 6.09
C GLU A 75 -3.69 22.29 6.46
N VAL A 76 -3.05 21.67 5.47
CA VAL A 76 -1.61 21.43 5.55
C VAL A 76 -0.99 21.71 4.18
N LYS A 77 -0.68 22.98 3.96
CA LYS A 77 0.33 23.36 2.97
C LYS A 77 1.64 22.66 3.36
N SER A 78 2.23 21.95 2.41
CA SER A 78 3.69 21.75 2.29
C SER A 78 4.46 21.35 3.55
N THR A 79 4.68 20.04 3.73
CA THR A 79 6.01 19.52 4.10
C THR A 79 6.10 18.03 3.77
N PRO A 80 7.11 17.57 3.00
CA PRO A 80 7.25 16.18 2.61
C PRO A 80 8.03 15.43 3.71
N LEU A 81 7.35 14.65 4.55
CA LEU A 81 8.03 13.60 5.31
C LEU A 81 7.08 12.47 5.76
N HIS A 82 6.95 11.44 4.92
CA HIS A 82 7.14 10.08 5.41
C HIS A 82 7.97 9.33 4.39
N THR A 83 9.28 9.31 4.62
CA THR A 83 10.21 8.38 4.00
C THR A 83 9.79 6.97 4.42
N TYR A 84 9.14 6.23 3.53
CA TYR A 84 9.25 4.77 3.56
C TYR A 84 10.75 4.50 3.37
N LYS A 85 11.40 3.95 4.40
CA LYS A 85 12.77 3.46 4.28
C LYS A 85 12.75 2.23 3.40
N ASP A 86 12.70 2.45 2.09
CA ASP A 86 13.16 1.46 1.12
C ASP A 86 14.68 1.44 1.21
N ALA A 87 15.20 0.50 2.01
CA ALA A 87 16.58 0.08 1.90
C ALA A 87 16.80 -0.57 0.52
N LYS A 88 17.06 0.24 -0.51
CA LYS A 88 17.66 -0.22 -1.77
C LYS A 88 19.02 0.45 -1.94
N LYS A 89 20.01 -0.15 -1.26
CA LYS A 89 21.43 -0.01 -1.57
C LYS A 89 21.63 -0.41 -3.03
N ASN A 90 22.06 0.51 -3.89
CA ASN A 90 22.94 0.11 -4.98
C ASN A 90 24.00 1.18 -5.24
N ASN A 91 25.21 0.81 -4.81
CA ASN A 91 26.44 1.57 -4.95
C ASN A 91 26.96 1.37 -6.37
N ASN A 92 27.36 2.45 -7.03
CA ASN A 92 28.34 2.35 -8.11
C ASN A 92 29.50 3.32 -7.81
N SER A 93 30.25 2.98 -6.77
CA SER A 93 31.61 3.46 -6.54
C SER A 93 32.55 2.31 -6.84
N LYS A 94 33.38 2.50 -7.87
CA LYS A 94 34.47 1.59 -8.21
C LYS A 94 35.41 1.41 -7.01
N THR A 95 36.00 0.21 -6.98
CA THR A 95 37.27 -0.14 -6.35
C THR A 95 37.22 -0.47 -4.86
N GLY A 96 37.60 -1.72 -4.54
CA GLY A 96 38.00 -2.11 -3.19
C GLY A 96 37.42 -3.44 -2.71
N GLU A 97 37.91 -4.53 -3.30
CA GLU A 97 38.28 -5.77 -2.60
C GLU A 97 37.29 -6.60 -1.75
N GLN A 98 37.33 -7.90 -2.08
CA GLN A 98 37.14 -9.10 -1.21
C GLN A 98 35.68 -9.45 -0.84
N ARG A 99 35.11 -10.45 -1.56
CA ARG A 99 34.97 -11.86 -1.13
C ARG A 99 34.23 -11.94 0.23
N LEU A 100 33.04 -12.54 0.32
CA LEU A 100 32.88 -13.99 0.24
C LEU A 100 31.43 -14.39 -0.12
N ILE A 101 31.41 -15.50 -0.85
CA ILE A 101 30.32 -16.36 -1.31
C ILE A 101 29.34 -16.73 -0.18
N PHE A 102 28.06 -16.95 -0.52
CA PHE A 102 27.21 -18.13 -0.20
C PHE A 102 25.70 -17.77 -0.38
N PRO A 103 24.78 -18.72 -0.58
CA PRO A 103 24.58 -19.46 -1.83
C PRO A 103 23.08 -19.69 -2.16
N TYR A 104 22.79 -20.38 -3.29
CA TYR A 104 21.52 -21.03 -3.65
C TYR A 104 20.24 -20.15 -3.75
N PHE A 105 19.77 -19.96 -4.99
CA PHE A 105 18.59 -20.72 -5.40
C PHE A 105 18.68 -21.06 -6.88
N THR A 106 18.75 -22.36 -7.10
CA THR A 106 18.90 -23.08 -8.35
C THR A 106 17.55 -23.14 -9.10
N ASN A 107 17.62 -23.01 -10.44
CA ASN A 107 17.02 -23.91 -11.46
C ASN A 107 15.51 -24.26 -11.33
N VAL A 108 14.68 -24.37 -12.37
CA VAL A 108 14.83 -25.07 -13.66
C VAL A 108 13.44 -24.89 -14.35
N VAL A 109 13.37 -24.43 -15.60
CA VAL A 109 13.19 -25.23 -16.85
C VAL A 109 11.73 -25.49 -17.27
N LYS A 110 11.61 -25.64 -18.59
CA LYS A 110 10.58 -26.31 -19.42
C LYS A 110 9.48 -25.39 -19.97
N ASN A 111 9.14 -25.45 -21.27
CA ASN A 111 9.51 -26.37 -22.34
C ASN A 111 9.26 -25.71 -23.70
#